data_AF-A0A7C5W7Y2-F1
#
_entry.id   AF-A0A7C5W7Y2-F1
#
_cell.length_a   1.000
_cell.length_b   1.000
_cell.length_c   1.000
_cell.angle_alpha   90.00
_cell.angle_beta   90.00
_cell.angle_gamma   90.00
#
_symmetry.space_group_name_H-M   'P 1'
#
loop_
_entity.id
_entity.type
_entity.pdbx_description
1 polymer ?
#
loop_
_entity_poly.entity_id
_entity_poly.type
_entity_poly.pdbx_seq_one_letter_code
_entity_poly.pdbx_strand_id
1 'polypeptide(L)'
;MKACLWGLVGGLLSTLCYAQSHVELPFRVGNELGEALTLVVGVDERATERIDTLLGEQELPPMHPPRDVFHAVLRFYDSADGEWKWTYRDFRPLRQTDTFSIEYRLLVQRGSGRNIVLRWSYPLPEAIDSAVLSDRVTGSLVRIRFDGAQEGTVTNEFLEEFALRVWYRFPVTVWDAHKEPGLGAVGERAVWLYDLLGRLCWYGNHFPPAGGIPEIASGLYIGVEQHQGRWRRFLWWKP
;
A
#
# COMPACT_ATOMS: atom_id res chain seq x y z
N MET A 1 56.73 -17.75 -20.65
CA MET A 1 55.39 -17.26 -21.03
C MET A 1 54.52 -17.21 -19.78
N LYS A 2 53.76 -16.13 -19.65
CA LYS A 2 53.07 -15.66 -18.44
C LYS A 2 51.99 -16.62 -17.93
N ALA A 3 51.88 -16.67 -16.61
CA ALA A 3 50.85 -17.33 -15.81
C ALA A 3 49.45 -16.74 -16.03
N CYS A 4 48.41 -17.51 -15.72
CA CYS A 4 47.20 -16.98 -15.09
C CYS A 4 46.57 -18.04 -14.18
N LEU A 5 46.06 -17.55 -13.06
CA LEU A 5 45.83 -18.22 -11.77
C LEU A 5 44.47 -17.67 -11.25
N TRP A 6 43.66 -18.53 -10.63
CA TRP A 6 42.47 -18.28 -9.77
C TRP A 6 41.13 -17.79 -10.35
N GLY A 7 40.05 -18.29 -9.71
CA GLY A 7 38.73 -17.66 -9.62
C GLY A 7 37.59 -18.67 -9.41
N LEU A 8 37.50 -19.38 -8.27
CA LEU A 8 36.50 -19.11 -7.22
C LEU A 8 35.16 -18.53 -7.75
N VAL A 9 34.18 -19.40 -8.01
CA VAL A 9 32.78 -19.00 -8.17
C VAL A 9 32.19 -18.82 -6.78
N GLY A 10 32.26 -17.59 -6.27
CA GLY A 10 31.49 -17.16 -5.11
C GLY A 10 30.02 -17.06 -5.51
N GLY A 11 29.17 -17.90 -4.91
CA GLY A 11 27.73 -17.76 -5.00
C GLY A 11 27.31 -16.46 -4.31
N LEU A 12 27.02 -15.44 -5.11
CA LEU A 12 26.27 -14.29 -4.62
C LEU A 12 24.80 -14.71 -4.50
N LEU A 13 24.31 -14.81 -3.27
CA LEU A 13 22.88 -14.80 -2.98
C LEU A 13 22.31 -13.45 -3.45
N SER A 14 21.63 -13.47 -4.60
CA SER A 14 20.85 -12.34 -5.12
C SER A 14 19.70 -12.07 -4.16
N THR A 15 19.85 -11.06 -3.30
CA THR A 15 18.73 -10.59 -2.47
C THR A 15 17.81 -9.78 -3.37
N LEU A 16 16.58 -10.24 -3.58
CA LEU A 16 15.56 -9.55 -4.35
C LEU A 16 15.20 -8.24 -3.62
N CYS A 17 15.72 -7.12 -4.09
CA CYS A 17 15.23 -5.82 -3.65
C CYS A 17 13.95 -5.54 -4.44
N TYR A 18 12.80 -5.61 -3.76
CA TYR A 18 11.51 -5.21 -4.29
C TYR A 18 11.33 -3.71 -4.16
N ALA A 19 10.55 -3.19 -5.08
CA ALA A 19 10.14 -1.82 -5.18
C ALA A 19 9.17 -1.37 -4.09
N GLN A 20 9.52 -1.51 -2.81
CA GLN A 20 8.55 -1.45 -1.73
C GLN A 20 7.73 -0.15 -1.78
N SER A 21 6.52 -0.26 -2.34
CA SER A 21 5.55 0.82 -2.38
C SER A 21 4.70 0.68 -1.12
N HIS A 22 5.18 1.36 -0.08
CA HIS A 22 4.53 1.46 1.22
C HIS A 22 3.78 2.80 1.28
N VAL A 23 2.46 2.74 1.45
CA VAL A 23 1.59 3.92 1.50
C VAL A 23 0.72 3.84 2.74
N GLU A 24 0.82 4.86 3.59
CA GLU A 24 0.04 4.97 4.83
C GLU A 24 -0.91 6.16 4.77
N LEU A 25 -2.12 5.97 5.30
CA LEU A 25 -3.06 7.02 5.66
C LEU A 25 -3.27 6.99 7.17
N PRO A 26 -2.46 7.73 7.95
CA PRO A 26 -2.72 7.92 9.36
C PRO A 26 -3.89 8.88 9.57
N PHE A 27 -4.80 8.55 10.48
CA PHE A 27 -5.88 9.44 10.92
C PHE A 27 -6.15 9.24 12.40
N ARG A 28 -6.60 10.29 13.08
CA ARG A 28 -7.01 10.25 14.47
C ARG A 28 -8.51 10.09 14.56
N VAL A 29 -8.94 9.21 15.46
CA VAL A 29 -10.33 9.04 15.88
C VAL A 29 -10.38 9.40 17.36
N GLY A 30 -11.29 10.28 17.73
CA GLY A 30 -11.46 10.72 19.10
C GLY A 30 -12.90 11.06 19.43
N ASN A 31 -13.10 11.66 20.59
CA ASN A 31 -14.36 12.28 20.98
C ASN A 31 -14.18 13.79 21.23
N GLU A 32 -15.28 14.49 21.52
CA GLU A 32 -15.26 15.92 21.81
C GLU A 32 -14.62 16.29 23.16
N LEU A 33 -14.37 15.29 24.01
CA LEU A 33 -13.72 15.48 25.32
C LEU A 33 -12.19 15.44 25.22
N GLY A 34 -11.64 15.18 24.03
CA GLY A 34 -10.21 15.19 23.75
C GLY A 34 -9.52 13.81 23.83
N GLU A 35 -10.25 12.76 24.17
CA GLU A 35 -9.74 11.39 24.07
C GLU A 35 -9.58 11.02 22.59
N ALA A 36 -8.44 10.43 22.21
CA ALA A 36 -8.18 10.07 20.82
C ALA A 36 -7.15 8.94 20.68
N LEU A 37 -7.26 8.21 19.58
CA LEU A 37 -6.30 7.20 19.12
C LEU A 37 -5.93 7.49 17.66
N THR A 38 -4.71 7.13 17.28
CA THR A 38 -4.28 7.15 15.87
C THR A 38 -4.46 5.76 15.28
N LEU A 39 -5.15 5.68 14.16
CA LEU A 39 -5.26 4.49 13.33
C LEU A 39 -4.52 4.70 12.02
N VAL A 40 -4.04 3.61 11.42
CA VAL A 40 -3.34 3.67 10.13
C VAL A 40 -3.94 2.63 9.21
N VAL A 41 -4.35 3.07 8.02
CA VAL A 41 -4.73 2.17 6.93
C VAL A 41 -3.79 2.38 5.77
N GLY A 42 -3.57 1.38 4.93
CA GLY A 42 -2.58 1.53 3.89
C GLY A 42 -2.43 0.34 2.97
N VAL A 43 -1.46 0.45 2.07
CA VAL A 43 -1.08 -0.64 1.19
C VAL A 43 0.42 -0.82 1.20
N ASP A 44 0.86 -2.06 1.08
CA ASP A 44 2.26 -2.45 0.95
C ASP A 44 2.38 -3.61 -0.03
N GLU A 45 3.49 -3.67 -0.78
CA GLU A 45 3.79 -4.81 -1.67
C GLU A 45 3.96 -6.13 -0.90
N ARG A 46 4.38 -6.05 0.36
CA ARG A 46 4.64 -7.19 1.24
C ARG A 46 3.46 -7.50 2.15
N ALA A 47 2.40 -6.68 2.12
CA ALA A 47 1.20 -6.93 2.88
C ALA A 47 0.49 -8.19 2.35
N THR A 48 -0.14 -8.91 3.26
CA THR A 48 -0.98 -10.06 3.01
C THR A 48 -2.44 -9.71 3.34
N GLU A 49 -3.35 -10.66 3.18
CA GLU A 49 -4.73 -10.44 3.62
C GLU A 49 -4.92 -10.74 5.13
N ARG A 50 -3.81 -10.99 5.87
CA ARG A 50 -3.76 -11.36 7.29
C ARG A 50 -3.05 -10.27 8.11
N ILE A 51 -2.92 -10.50 9.42
CA ILE A 51 -2.10 -9.64 10.29
C ILE A 51 -0.62 -9.72 9.88
N ASP A 52 -0.05 -8.59 9.48
CA ASP A 52 1.33 -8.48 9.05
C ASP A 52 2.23 -7.83 10.12
N THR A 53 2.76 -8.64 11.03
CA THR A 53 3.65 -8.16 12.11
C THR A 53 4.90 -7.45 11.59
N LEU A 54 5.40 -7.80 10.40
CA LEU A 54 6.53 -7.12 9.74
C LEU A 54 6.21 -5.68 9.32
N LEU A 55 4.93 -5.33 9.18
CA LEU A 55 4.44 -3.98 8.88
C LEU A 55 3.96 -3.25 10.16
N GLY A 56 4.25 -3.83 11.33
CA GLY A 56 3.86 -3.29 12.62
C GLY A 56 2.38 -3.48 12.94
N GLU A 57 1.68 -4.35 12.23
CA GLU A 57 0.34 -4.75 12.63
C GLU A 57 0.37 -5.62 13.87
N GLN A 58 -0.63 -5.45 14.72
CA GLN A 58 -0.78 -6.24 15.92
C GLN A 58 -2.24 -6.62 16.08
N GLU A 59 -2.49 -7.90 16.27
CA GLU A 59 -3.81 -8.37 16.66
C GLU A 59 -4.15 -7.90 18.07
N LEU A 60 -5.33 -7.30 18.21
CA LEU A 60 -5.90 -6.86 19.46
C LEU A 60 -6.98 -7.83 19.91
N PRO A 61 -7.19 -7.99 21.24
CA PRO A 61 -8.34 -8.70 21.75
C PRO A 61 -9.64 -8.16 21.13
N PRO A 62 -10.59 -9.01 20.71
CA PRO A 62 -11.82 -8.58 20.05
C PRO A 62 -12.86 -8.07 21.05
N MET A 63 -12.45 -7.17 21.95
CA MET A 63 -13.31 -6.56 22.97
C MET A 63 -12.94 -5.09 23.18
N HIS A 64 -13.96 -4.24 23.33
CA HIS A 64 -13.75 -2.88 23.80
C HIS A 64 -13.46 -2.88 25.32
N PRO A 65 -12.74 -1.88 25.83
CA PRO A 65 -12.67 -1.61 27.27
C PRO A 65 -14.06 -1.24 27.82
N PRO A 66 -14.21 -1.07 29.15
CA PRO A 66 -15.45 -0.56 29.75
C PRO A 66 -16.02 0.67 29.04
N ARG A 67 -17.35 0.77 28.99
CA ARG A 67 -18.09 1.66 28.07
C ARG A 67 -17.76 3.16 28.24
N ASP A 68 -17.27 3.54 29.41
CA ASP A 68 -16.84 4.89 29.77
C ASP A 68 -15.49 5.30 29.19
N VAL A 69 -14.71 4.34 28.67
CA VAL A 69 -13.39 4.55 28.05
C VAL A 69 -13.52 4.66 26.54
N PHE A 70 -12.94 5.72 25.95
CA PHE A 70 -12.86 5.84 24.49
C PHE A 70 -11.98 4.73 23.89
N HIS A 71 -12.44 4.12 22.79
CA HIS A 71 -11.66 3.12 22.06
C HIS A 71 -12.05 3.10 20.58
N ALA A 72 -11.07 2.96 19.69
CA ALA A 72 -11.29 2.82 18.26
C ALA A 72 -10.32 1.80 17.67
N VAL A 73 -10.79 0.95 16.77
CA VAL A 73 -10.00 -0.11 16.13
C VAL A 73 -10.42 -0.31 14.69
N LEU A 74 -9.50 -0.82 13.88
CA LEU A 74 -9.80 -1.36 12.56
C LEU A 74 -10.19 -2.83 12.71
N ARG A 75 -11.21 -3.25 11.96
CA ARG A 75 -11.70 -4.63 11.95
C ARG A 75 -11.71 -5.19 10.53
N PHE A 76 -11.14 -6.38 10.36
CA PHE A 76 -11.18 -7.11 9.09
C PHE A 76 -11.41 -8.60 9.30
N TYR A 77 -11.82 -9.28 8.24
CA TYR A 77 -12.06 -10.72 8.28
C TYR A 77 -10.83 -11.44 7.72
N ASP A 78 -10.17 -12.23 8.55
CA ASP A 78 -9.08 -13.12 8.13
C ASP A 78 -9.70 -14.40 7.57
N SER A 79 -9.72 -14.54 6.25
CA SER A 79 -10.37 -15.67 5.58
C SER A 79 -9.66 -17.01 5.82
N ALA A 80 -8.38 -16.99 6.18
CA ALA A 80 -7.62 -18.20 6.44
C ALA A 80 -7.80 -18.70 7.88
N ASP A 81 -8.09 -17.81 8.84
CA ASP A 81 -8.45 -18.20 10.21
C ASP A 81 -9.98 -18.30 10.41
N GLY A 82 -10.77 -17.73 9.49
CA GLY A 82 -12.22 -17.76 9.54
C GLY A 82 -12.83 -16.84 10.60
N GLU A 83 -12.12 -15.79 11.01
CA GLU A 83 -12.49 -14.93 12.14
C GLU A 83 -12.26 -13.43 11.88
N TRP A 84 -12.90 -12.61 12.70
CA TRP A 84 -12.72 -11.16 12.69
C TRP A 84 -11.56 -10.76 13.58
N LYS A 85 -10.61 -10.01 13.04
CA LYS A 85 -9.43 -9.51 13.75
C LYS A 85 -9.48 -8.01 13.93
N TRP A 86 -8.95 -7.54 15.04
CA TRP A 86 -8.89 -6.13 15.42
C TRP A 86 -7.44 -5.66 15.42
N THR A 87 -7.18 -4.46 14.95
CA THR A 87 -5.82 -3.88 14.89
C THR A 87 -5.90 -2.35 14.89
N TYR A 88 -4.81 -1.68 15.24
CA TYR A 88 -4.65 -0.23 15.04
C TYR A 88 -4.08 0.12 13.66
N ARG A 89 -3.50 -0.87 12.96
CA ARG A 89 -2.83 -0.71 11.67
C ARG A 89 -3.29 -1.82 10.72
N ASP A 90 -3.76 -1.46 9.53
CA ASP A 90 -4.27 -2.40 8.53
C ASP A 90 -3.71 -2.06 7.14
N PHE A 91 -2.76 -2.86 6.69
CA PHE A 91 -2.13 -2.80 5.38
C PHE A 91 -2.67 -3.91 4.50
N ARG A 92 -2.89 -3.57 3.24
CA ARG A 92 -3.40 -4.52 2.25
C ARG A 92 -2.46 -4.68 1.08
N PRO A 93 -2.49 -5.86 0.42
CA PRO A 93 -1.65 -6.08 -0.74
C PRO A 93 -2.01 -5.08 -1.84
N LEU A 94 -1.01 -4.53 -2.49
CA LEU A 94 -1.22 -3.75 -3.70
C LEU A 94 -1.94 -4.57 -4.77
N ARG A 95 -2.93 -3.96 -5.41
CA ARG A 95 -3.59 -4.55 -6.57
C ARG A 95 -2.76 -4.27 -7.83
N GLN A 96 -2.89 -5.13 -8.84
CA GLN A 96 -2.13 -5.00 -10.09
C GLN A 96 -2.67 -3.91 -11.03
N THR A 97 -3.77 -3.25 -10.67
CA THR A 97 -4.37 -2.15 -11.43
C THR A 97 -3.80 -0.80 -11.00
N ASP A 98 -3.78 0.16 -11.92
CA ASP A 98 -3.33 1.53 -11.70
C ASP A 98 -4.23 2.31 -10.72
N THR A 99 -5.51 1.94 -10.69
CA THR A 99 -6.52 2.49 -9.80
C THR A 99 -7.29 1.36 -9.14
N PHE A 100 -7.51 1.50 -7.84
CA PHE A 100 -8.32 0.56 -7.06
C PHE A 100 -8.78 1.23 -5.77
N SER A 101 -9.71 0.59 -5.08
CA SER A 101 -10.16 1.04 -3.76
C SER A 101 -10.18 -0.09 -2.77
N ILE A 102 -9.93 0.23 -1.50
CA ILE A 102 -10.03 -0.69 -0.38
C ILE A 102 -11.01 -0.11 0.63
N GLU A 103 -11.87 -0.96 1.17
CA GLU A 103 -12.77 -0.63 2.27
C GLU A 103 -12.22 -1.23 3.57
N TYR A 104 -11.86 -0.36 4.50
CA TYR A 104 -11.49 -0.70 5.87
C TYR A 104 -12.71 -0.52 6.78
N ARG A 105 -12.86 -1.35 7.81
CA ARG A 105 -13.93 -1.18 8.80
C ARG A 105 -13.38 -0.57 10.06
N LEU A 106 -14.03 0.48 10.53
CA LEU A 106 -13.71 1.18 11.75
C LEU A 106 -14.79 0.87 12.80
N LEU A 107 -14.38 0.41 13.98
CA LEU A 107 -15.22 0.31 15.17
C LEU A 107 -14.81 1.39 16.17
N VAL A 108 -15.81 2.04 16.78
CA VAL A 108 -15.59 3.12 17.75
C VAL A 108 -16.54 2.99 18.94
N GLN A 109 -15.95 2.99 20.13
CA GLN A 109 -16.62 3.24 21.41
C GLN A 109 -16.28 4.67 21.86
N ARG A 110 -17.31 5.50 22.02
CA ARG A 110 -17.16 6.94 22.32
C ARG A 110 -16.64 7.25 23.73
N GLY A 111 -16.67 6.27 24.63
CA GLY A 111 -16.42 6.51 26.05
C GLY A 111 -17.52 7.39 26.64
N SER A 112 -17.11 8.41 27.40
CA SER A 112 -18.01 9.40 28.00
C SER A 112 -18.46 10.51 27.03
N GLY A 113 -17.89 10.56 25.81
CA GLY A 113 -18.25 11.52 24.77
C GLY A 113 -19.52 11.17 24.01
N ARG A 114 -20.09 12.15 23.31
CA ARG A 114 -21.28 12.01 22.46
C ARG A 114 -20.94 11.97 20.97
N ASN A 115 -19.91 12.72 20.58
CA ASN A 115 -19.51 12.85 19.19
C ASN A 115 -18.26 12.02 18.92
N ILE A 116 -18.14 11.50 17.70
CA ILE A 116 -16.87 10.98 17.19
C ILE A 116 -16.23 12.07 16.35
N VAL A 117 -14.97 12.39 16.64
CA VAL A 117 -14.19 13.40 15.93
C VAL A 117 -13.08 12.70 15.17
N LEU A 118 -13.07 12.85 13.85
CA LEU A 118 -12.06 12.33 12.94
C LEU A 118 -11.14 13.47 12.53
N ARG A 119 -9.82 13.24 12.52
CA ARG A 119 -8.82 14.20 12.04
C ARG A 119 -7.81 13.52 11.14
N TRP A 120 -7.39 14.20 10.08
CA TRP A 120 -6.45 13.68 9.09
C TRP A 120 -5.53 14.78 8.58
N SER A 121 -4.43 14.39 7.93
CA SER A 121 -3.54 15.33 7.25
C SER A 121 -4.00 15.57 5.81
N TYR A 122 -3.83 16.79 5.31
CA TYR A 122 -4.06 17.14 3.91
C TYR A 122 -2.91 18.05 3.42
N PRO A 123 -2.37 17.88 2.19
CA PRO A 123 -2.79 16.94 1.15
C PRO A 123 -2.61 15.48 1.56
N LEU A 124 -3.44 14.60 0.99
CA LEU A 124 -3.30 13.15 1.16
C LEU A 124 -1.97 12.69 0.54
N PRO A 125 -1.42 11.54 0.97
CA PRO A 125 -0.26 10.92 0.33
C PRO A 125 -0.46 10.81 -1.19
N GLU A 126 0.61 10.98 -1.98
CA GLU A 126 0.54 11.09 -3.44
C GLU A 126 -0.19 9.93 -4.13
N ALA A 127 -0.05 8.72 -3.60
CA ALA A 127 -0.70 7.51 -4.12
C ALA A 127 -2.18 7.36 -3.71
N ILE A 128 -2.71 8.24 -2.88
CA ILE A 128 -4.10 8.25 -2.43
C ILE A 128 -4.84 9.39 -3.14
N ASP A 129 -5.75 9.01 -4.04
CA ASP A 129 -6.58 9.96 -4.78
C ASP A 129 -7.66 10.58 -3.87
N SER A 130 -8.32 9.75 -3.06
CA SER A 130 -9.35 10.20 -2.14
C SER A 130 -9.61 9.19 -1.03
N ALA A 131 -10.20 9.65 0.08
CA ALA A 131 -10.71 8.79 1.14
C ALA A 131 -12.05 9.32 1.67
N VAL A 132 -12.99 8.42 1.97
CA VAL A 132 -14.33 8.72 2.46
C VAL A 132 -14.72 7.73 3.55
N LEU A 133 -15.13 8.26 4.69
CA LEU A 133 -15.75 7.51 5.76
C LEU A 133 -17.27 7.62 5.68
N SER A 134 -17.98 6.50 5.75
CA SER A 134 -19.44 6.45 5.74
C SER A 134 -20.01 5.49 6.77
N ASP A 135 -21.29 5.65 7.10
CA ASP A 135 -22.00 4.64 7.92
C ASP A 135 -22.17 3.32 7.15
N ARG A 136 -22.31 2.22 7.89
CA ARG A 136 -22.53 0.87 7.35
C ARG A 136 -23.99 0.50 7.09
N VAL A 137 -24.94 1.27 7.63
CA VAL A 137 -26.38 0.93 7.60
C VAL A 137 -26.98 1.29 6.24
N THR A 138 -26.66 2.48 5.75
CA THR A 138 -27.21 3.06 4.52
C THR A 138 -26.16 3.76 3.66
N GLY A 139 -25.05 4.18 4.27
CA GLY A 139 -24.03 5.03 3.63
C GLY A 139 -24.48 6.47 3.39
N SER A 140 -25.65 6.87 3.90
CA SER A 140 -26.25 8.20 3.70
C SER A 140 -26.41 9.02 4.98
N LEU A 141 -26.31 8.40 6.16
CA LEU A 141 -26.43 9.10 7.45
C LEU A 141 -25.12 9.81 7.82
N VAL A 142 -23.99 9.19 7.49
CA VAL A 142 -22.67 9.77 7.67
C VAL A 142 -21.90 9.61 6.38
N ARG A 143 -21.30 10.72 5.92
CA ARG A 143 -20.37 10.74 4.81
C ARG A 143 -19.36 11.86 5.00
N ILE A 144 -18.16 11.50 5.44
CA ILE A 144 -17.06 12.44 5.71
C ILE A 144 -15.97 12.18 4.68
N ARG A 145 -15.64 13.19 3.87
CA ARG A 145 -14.53 13.14 2.93
C ARG A 145 -13.26 13.62 3.62
N PHE A 146 -12.15 12.93 3.40
CA PHE A 146 -10.85 13.37 3.89
C PHE A 146 -10.29 14.43 2.94
N ASP A 147 -10.68 15.69 3.16
CA ASP A 147 -10.32 16.83 2.31
C ASP A 147 -9.62 17.95 3.12
N GLY A 148 -9.55 19.16 2.56
CA GLY A 148 -8.89 20.31 3.17
C GLY A 148 -9.49 20.77 4.50
N ALA A 149 -10.67 20.28 4.91
CA ALA A 149 -11.23 20.56 6.23
C ALA A 149 -10.40 19.94 7.37
N GLN A 150 -9.67 18.84 7.09
CA GLN A 150 -8.80 18.11 8.04
C GLN A 150 -9.49 17.57 9.31
N GLU A 151 -10.79 17.81 9.47
CA GLU A 151 -11.62 17.35 10.58
C GLU A 151 -13.04 17.03 10.10
N GLY A 152 -13.66 16.01 10.70
CA GLY A 152 -15.06 15.68 10.49
C GLY A 152 -15.68 15.08 11.76
N THR A 153 -16.94 15.39 12.01
CA THR A 153 -17.62 15.00 13.25
C THR A 153 -18.86 14.17 12.95
N VAL A 154 -19.01 13.05 13.66
CA VAL A 154 -20.22 12.24 13.67
C VAL A 154 -21.01 12.53 14.94
N THR A 155 -22.20 13.11 14.78
CA THR A 155 -23.08 13.51 15.89
C THR A 155 -24.16 12.47 16.21
N ASN A 156 -24.36 11.48 15.34
CA ASN A 156 -25.31 10.40 15.60
C ASN A 156 -24.70 9.41 16.60
N GLU A 157 -25.23 9.37 17.81
CA GLU A 157 -24.74 8.56 18.93
C GLU A 157 -24.95 7.04 18.76
N PHE A 158 -25.84 6.62 17.85
CA PHE A 158 -26.16 5.21 17.63
C PHE A 158 -25.21 4.51 16.64
N LEU A 159 -24.31 5.26 15.99
CA LEU A 159 -23.38 4.70 15.00
C LEU A 159 -22.04 4.37 15.65
N GLU A 160 -21.68 3.10 15.73
CA GLU A 160 -20.38 2.66 16.29
C GLU A 160 -19.48 1.97 15.25
N GLU A 161 -20.02 1.73 14.05
CA GLU A 161 -19.30 1.08 12.95
C GLU A 161 -19.37 1.89 11.67
N PHE A 162 -18.22 2.06 11.03
CA PHE A 162 -18.05 2.85 9.81
C PHE A 162 -17.25 2.10 8.75
N ALA A 163 -17.49 2.43 7.49
CA ALA A 163 -16.68 2.00 6.36
C ALA A 163 -15.79 3.17 5.94
N LEU A 164 -14.47 2.98 5.97
CA LEU A 164 -13.50 3.89 5.39
C LEU A 164 -13.06 3.35 4.03
N ARG A 165 -13.51 3.98 2.96
CA ARG A 165 -13.06 3.64 1.61
C ARG A 165 -11.92 4.56 1.19
N VAL A 166 -10.82 3.97 0.76
CA VAL A 166 -9.64 4.68 0.27
C VAL A 166 -9.43 4.30 -1.20
N TRP A 167 -9.33 5.30 -2.06
CA TRP A 167 -9.04 5.14 -3.48
C TRP A 167 -7.57 5.45 -3.73
N TYR A 168 -6.89 4.50 -4.34
CA TYR A 168 -5.49 4.59 -4.68
C TYR A 168 -5.33 4.83 -6.17
N ARG A 169 -4.32 5.62 -6.52
CA ARG A 169 -3.87 5.83 -7.89
C ARG A 169 -2.35 5.70 -7.95
N PHE A 170 -1.88 4.61 -8.54
CA PHE A 170 -0.49 4.38 -8.86
C PHE A 170 -0.35 4.50 -10.39
N PRO A 171 0.22 5.60 -10.92
CA PRO A 171 0.41 5.71 -12.36
C PRO A 171 1.33 4.58 -12.83
N VAL A 172 0.76 3.63 -13.58
CA VAL A 172 1.55 2.63 -14.31
C VAL A 172 2.15 3.36 -15.50
N THR A 173 3.45 3.61 -15.46
CA THR A 173 4.13 4.14 -16.64
C THR A 173 4.26 2.98 -17.64
N VAL A 174 3.72 3.12 -18.85
CA VAL A 174 3.93 2.17 -19.94
C VAL A 174 5.13 2.65 -20.75
N TRP A 175 6.15 1.82 -20.90
CA TRP A 175 7.34 2.13 -21.68
C TRP A 175 7.32 1.32 -22.96
N ASP A 176 7.49 2.02 -24.07
CA ASP A 176 7.79 1.42 -25.37
C ASP A 176 9.30 1.11 -25.42
N ALA A 177 9.68 -0.11 -25.83
CA ALA A 177 11.08 -0.51 -25.99
C ALA A 177 11.88 0.41 -26.94
N HIS A 178 11.20 1.12 -27.85
CA HIS A 178 11.84 2.08 -28.76
C HIS A 178 11.94 3.50 -28.20
N LYS A 179 11.27 3.81 -27.08
CA LYS A 179 11.40 5.06 -26.35
C LYS A 179 12.20 4.79 -25.09
N GLU A 180 13.53 4.77 -25.22
CA GLU A 180 14.36 4.90 -24.03
C GLU A 180 13.93 6.17 -23.29
N PRO A 181 13.71 6.11 -21.96
CA PRO A 181 13.67 7.34 -21.19
C PRO A 181 14.90 8.17 -21.54
N GLY A 182 14.70 9.44 -21.89
CA GLY A 182 15.76 10.45 -21.83
C GLY A 182 16.18 10.73 -20.38
N LEU A 183 16.41 9.69 -19.58
CA LEU A 183 16.93 9.74 -18.23
C LEU A 183 18.41 9.37 -18.35
N GLY A 184 19.27 10.37 -18.12
CA GLY A 184 20.70 10.32 -18.40
C GLY A 184 21.41 9.07 -17.90
N ALA A 185 22.40 8.64 -18.66
CA ALA A 185 23.16 7.40 -18.49
C ALA A 185 24.09 7.34 -17.25
N VAL A 186 23.76 8.01 -16.14
CA VAL A 186 24.71 8.19 -15.04
C VAL A 186 24.07 7.86 -13.69
N GLY A 187 24.39 6.67 -13.17
CA GLY A 187 24.22 6.31 -11.76
C GLY A 187 23.23 5.18 -11.48
N GLU A 188 23.55 4.40 -10.44
CA GLU A 188 22.78 3.33 -9.75
C GLU A 188 21.35 3.10 -10.25
N ARG A 189 21.27 2.45 -11.41
CA ARG A 189 20.02 2.02 -12.01
C ARG A 189 20.02 0.51 -12.05
N ALA A 190 18.94 -0.11 -11.64
CA ALA A 190 18.73 -1.54 -11.76
C ALA A 190 17.32 -1.79 -12.30
N VAL A 191 17.22 -2.62 -13.33
CA VAL A 191 15.99 -2.95 -14.06
C VAL A 191 15.80 -4.45 -13.99
N TRP A 192 14.60 -4.87 -13.59
CA TRP A 192 14.14 -6.26 -13.65
C TRP A 192 12.92 -6.33 -14.55
N LEU A 193 12.87 -7.31 -15.45
CA LEU A 193 11.68 -7.60 -16.25
C LEU A 193 11.16 -8.99 -15.89
N TYR A 194 9.86 -9.08 -15.65
CA TYR A 194 9.15 -10.31 -15.36
C TYR A 194 8.11 -10.56 -16.45
N ASP A 195 7.88 -11.81 -16.82
CA ASP A 195 6.72 -12.16 -17.63
C ASP A 195 5.41 -11.97 -16.84
N LEU A 196 4.28 -12.15 -17.52
CA LEU A 196 2.95 -12.02 -16.89
C LEU A 196 2.66 -13.12 -15.86
N LEU A 197 3.48 -14.17 -15.79
CA LEU A 197 3.43 -15.23 -14.78
C LEU A 197 4.38 -14.95 -13.60
N GLY A 198 5.08 -13.81 -13.60
CA GLY A 198 6.00 -13.40 -12.53
C GLY A 198 7.40 -14.04 -12.62
N ARG A 199 7.76 -14.69 -13.74
CA ARG A 199 9.11 -15.25 -13.92
C ARG A 199 10.08 -14.16 -14.39
N LEU A 200 11.25 -14.07 -13.76
CA LEU A 200 12.29 -13.11 -14.15
C LEU A 200 12.84 -13.46 -15.55
N CYS A 201 12.74 -12.52 -16.47
CA CYS A 201 13.22 -12.64 -17.87
C CYS A 201 14.46 -11.80 -18.14
N TRP A 202 14.70 -10.73 -17.38
CA TRP A 202 15.86 -9.86 -17.54
C TRP A 202 16.25 -9.16 -16.25
N TYR A 203 17.55 -8.93 -16.08
CA TYR A 203 18.09 -8.04 -15.06
C TYR A 203 19.31 -7.30 -15.61
N GLY A 204 19.39 -5.99 -15.37
CA GLY A 204 20.57 -5.21 -15.71
C GLY A 204 20.45 -3.75 -15.30
N ASN A 205 21.51 -2.98 -15.53
CA ASN A 205 21.52 -1.55 -15.19
C ASN A 205 20.87 -0.65 -16.26
N HIS A 206 20.29 -1.28 -17.28
CA HIS A 206 19.65 -0.66 -18.43
C HIS A 206 18.58 -1.60 -18.99
N PHE A 207 17.70 -1.03 -19.81
CA PHE A 207 16.74 -1.79 -20.59
C PHE A 207 17.44 -2.71 -21.60
N PRO A 208 16.83 -3.86 -21.97
CA PRO A 208 17.31 -4.61 -23.12
C PRO A 208 17.41 -3.68 -24.33
N PRO A 209 18.50 -3.72 -25.11
CA PRO A 209 18.61 -2.90 -26.31
C PRO A 209 17.43 -3.18 -27.26
N ALA A 210 17.01 -2.18 -28.04
CA ALA A 210 15.86 -2.29 -28.95
C ALA A 210 15.99 -3.41 -30.02
N GLY A 211 17.23 -3.84 -30.32
CA GLY A 211 17.52 -5.04 -31.14
C GLY A 211 17.22 -6.37 -30.44
N GLY A 212 16.77 -6.31 -29.19
CA GLY A 212 16.46 -7.43 -28.33
C GLY A 212 17.68 -8.12 -27.75
N ILE A 213 17.45 -8.85 -26.67
CA ILE A 213 18.23 -10.03 -26.33
C ILE A 213 17.49 -11.21 -26.95
N PRO A 214 18.16 -12.14 -27.65
CA PRO A 214 17.51 -13.28 -28.31
C PRO A 214 16.66 -14.13 -27.36
N GLU A 215 16.97 -14.11 -26.07
CA GLU A 215 16.39 -14.96 -25.03
C GLU A 215 15.05 -14.45 -24.47
N ILE A 216 14.66 -13.21 -24.75
CA ILE A 216 13.37 -12.64 -24.30
C ILE A 216 12.37 -12.74 -25.47
N ALA A 217 11.26 -13.45 -25.30
CA ALA A 217 10.24 -13.56 -26.35
C ALA A 217 9.54 -12.23 -26.63
N SER A 218 8.95 -12.04 -27.81
CA SER A 218 8.00 -10.94 -28.06
C SER A 218 6.82 -11.08 -27.10
N GLY A 219 6.38 -9.97 -26.50
CA GLY A 219 5.37 -10.02 -25.46
C GLY A 219 5.37 -8.82 -24.51
N LEU A 220 4.39 -8.84 -23.60
CA LEU A 220 4.23 -7.85 -22.54
C LEU A 220 4.91 -8.35 -21.26
N TYR A 221 5.66 -7.46 -20.64
CA TYR A 221 6.43 -7.71 -19.43
C TYR A 221 6.10 -6.69 -18.36
N ILE A 222 6.23 -7.10 -17.10
CA ILE A 222 6.18 -6.23 -15.93
C ILE A 222 7.61 -5.85 -15.59
N GLY A 223 7.90 -4.57 -15.67
CA GLY A 223 9.20 -4.04 -15.30
C GLY A 223 9.20 -3.41 -13.92
N VAL A 224 10.32 -3.58 -13.23
CA VAL A 224 10.64 -2.93 -11.96
C VAL A 224 11.97 -2.21 -12.14
N GLU A 225 12.05 -0.95 -11.72
CA GLU A 225 13.25 -0.13 -11.78
C GLU A 225 13.56 0.46 -10.42
N GLN A 226 14.84 0.42 -10.02
CA GLN A 226 15.39 1.23 -8.95
C GLN A 226 16.25 2.34 -9.56
N HIS A 227 16.00 3.58 -9.18
CA HIS A 227 16.80 4.73 -9.55
C HIS A 227 16.87 5.72 -8.39
N GLN A 228 18.09 6.04 -7.93
CA GLN A 228 18.34 6.95 -6.79
C GLN A 228 17.55 6.55 -5.51
N GLY A 229 17.54 5.25 -5.19
CA GLY A 229 16.83 4.73 -4.02
C GLY A 229 15.30 4.73 -4.13
N ARG A 230 14.74 5.23 -5.25
CA ARG A 230 13.30 5.17 -5.53
C ARG A 230 13.00 4.02 -6.46
N TRP A 231 11.86 3.41 -6.23
CA TRP A 231 11.43 2.28 -7.01
C TRP A 231 10.19 2.59 -7.83
N ARG A 232 10.12 1.99 -9.02
CA ARG A 232 9.05 2.21 -10.00
C ARG A 232 8.66 0.90 -10.66
N ARG A 233 7.36 0.74 -10.90
CA ARG A 233 6.81 -0.37 -11.69
C ARG A 233 6.29 0.16 -13.02
N PHE A 234 6.45 -0.63 -14.06
CA PHE A 234 6.01 -0.29 -15.39
C PHE A 234 5.62 -1.51 -16.21
N LEU A 235 4.96 -1.27 -17.34
CA LEU A 235 4.77 -2.28 -18.39
C LEU A 235 5.76 -2.02 -19.53
N TRP A 236 6.38 -3.08 -20.02
CA TRP A 236 7.33 -3.04 -21.14
C TRP A 236 6.90 -4.00 -22.23
N TRP A 237 6.76 -3.49 -23.45
CA TRP A 237 6.36 -4.28 -24.61
C TRP A 237 7.56 -4.55 -25.51
N LYS A 238 7.82 -5.83 -25.81
CA LYS A 238 8.74 -6.25 -26.87
C LYS A 238 7.91 -6.65 -28.09
N PRO A 239 8.04 -5.94 -29.24
CA PRO A 239 7.33 -6.32 -30.46
C PRO A 239 7.71 -7.71 -30.96
#